data_AF-A0A9D4E8G5-F1
#
_entry.id   AF-A0A9D4E8G5-F1
#
_cell.length_a   1.000
_cell.length_b   1.000
_cell.length_c   1.000
_cell.angle_alpha   90.00
_cell.angle_beta   90.00
_cell.angle_gamma   90.00
#
_symmetry.space_group_name_H-M   'P 1'
#
loop_
_entity.id
_entity.type
_entity.pdbx_description
1 polymer ?
#
loop_
_entity_poly.entity_id
_entity_poly.type
_entity_poly.pdbx_seq_one_letter_code
_entity_poly.pdbx_strand_id
1 'polypeptide(L)'
;MVKSRTEICKDYRKRLKEKDNEGYLRKECERRRSNYIPTGLLSLAEKTERRKNIRESVKRYREKKKRLTEEQNVSSQNKSINTSSYESVNGVIDNSNNMIVAMQFPRRAAGPTKRFTRELKRAKKEITELKRANID
;
A
#
# COMPACT_ATOMS: atom_id res chain seq x y z
N MET A 1 -37.47 -13.41 0.45
CA MET A 1 -36.16 -14.10 0.57
C MET A 1 -35.80 -14.23 2.05
N VAL A 2 -35.60 -15.45 2.54
CA VAL A 2 -35.13 -15.70 3.90
C VAL A 2 -33.62 -15.43 3.95
N LYS A 3 -33.17 -14.59 4.89
CA LYS A 3 -31.73 -14.28 5.06
C LYS A 3 -30.97 -15.52 5.53
N SER A 4 -29.76 -15.70 5.02
CA SER A 4 -28.88 -16.78 5.48
C SER A 4 -28.38 -16.52 6.91
N ARG A 5 -28.00 -17.58 7.63
CA ARG A 5 -27.45 -17.46 9.00
C ARG A 5 -26.24 -16.51 9.07
N THR A 6 -25.40 -16.52 8.04
CA THR A 6 -24.23 -15.65 7.94
C THR A 6 -24.63 -14.19 7.76
N GLU A 7 -25.65 -13.91 6.97
CA GLU A 7 -26.23 -12.57 6.80
C GLU A 7 -26.85 -12.06 8.10
N ILE A 8 -27.61 -12.89 8.81
CA ILE A 8 -28.20 -12.53 10.11
C ILE A 8 -27.11 -12.14 11.11
N CYS A 9 -26.05 -12.94 11.22
CA CYS A 9 -24.90 -12.64 12.08
C CYS A 9 -24.17 -11.35 11.65
N LYS A 10 -24.06 -11.10 10.35
CA LYS A 10 -23.43 -9.89 9.81
C LYS A 10 -24.23 -8.65 10.18
N ASP A 11 -25.54 -8.68 10.01
CA ASP A 11 -26.45 -7.59 10.36
C ASP A 11 -26.46 -7.34 11.87
N TYR A 12 -26.39 -8.39 12.69
CA TYR A 12 -26.27 -8.27 14.14
C TYR A 12 -24.97 -7.56 14.55
N ARG A 13 -23.82 -7.95 13.98
CA ARG A 13 -22.54 -7.27 14.24
C ARG A 13 -22.55 -5.82 13.77
N LYS A 14 -23.24 -5.52 12.65
CA LYS A 14 -23.40 -4.16 12.15
C LYS A 14 -24.16 -3.29 13.15
N ARG A 15 -25.28 -3.78 13.68
CA ARG A 15 -26.05 -3.09 14.73
C ARG A 15 -25.23 -2.85 16.01
N LEU A 16 -24.43 -3.82 16.43
CA LEU A 16 -23.54 -3.64 17.60
C LEU A 16 -22.48 -2.55 17.37
N LYS A 17 -21.88 -2.51 16.17
CA LYS A 17 -20.91 -1.46 15.80
C LYS A 17 -21.54 -0.06 15.79
N GLU A 18 -22.77 0.05 15.30
CA GLU A 18 -23.50 1.33 15.24
C GLU A 18 -23.90 1.82 16.64
N LYS A 19 -24.24 0.90 17.56
CA LYS A 19 -24.68 1.24 18.92
C LYS A 19 -23.52 1.65 19.85
N ASP A 20 -22.41 0.91 19.81
CA ASP A 20 -21.24 1.14 20.66
C ASP A 20 -19.96 0.82 19.87
N ASN A 21 -19.57 1.79 19.04
CA ASN A 21 -18.44 1.63 18.13
C ASN A 21 -17.12 1.43 18.90
N GLU A 22 -16.91 2.18 19.98
CA GLU A 22 -15.69 2.07 20.78
C GLU A 22 -15.59 0.74 21.52
N GLY A 23 -16.65 0.33 22.23
CA GLY A 23 -16.66 -0.93 22.96
C GLY A 23 -16.55 -2.13 22.01
N TYR A 24 -17.17 -2.05 20.84
CA TYR A 24 -17.00 -3.06 19.79
C TYR A 24 -15.55 -3.14 19.30
N LEU A 25 -14.91 -2.00 19.02
CA LEU A 25 -13.51 -1.97 18.58
C LEU A 25 -12.56 -2.52 19.64
N ARG A 26 -12.75 -2.19 20.92
CA ARG A 26 -11.93 -2.71 22.02
C ARG A 26 -12.03 -4.24 22.12
N LYS A 27 -13.25 -4.78 22.15
CA LYS A 27 -13.49 -6.23 22.16
C LYS A 27 -12.88 -6.93 20.95
N GLU A 28 -12.97 -6.32 19.78
CA GLU A 28 -12.39 -6.88 18.56
C GLU A 28 -10.85 -6.81 18.57
N CYS A 29 -10.26 -5.76 19.14
CA CYS A 29 -8.81 -5.67 19.38
C CYS A 29 -8.33 -6.75 20.35
N GLU A 30 -9.03 -6.98 21.46
CA GLU A 30 -8.74 -8.06 22.42
C GLU A 30 -8.81 -9.43 21.77
N ARG A 31 -9.89 -9.70 21.03
CA ARG A 31 -10.07 -10.95 20.27
C ARG A 31 -8.96 -11.18 19.25
N ARG A 32 -8.47 -10.12 18.61
CA ARG A 32 -7.33 -10.23 17.68
C ARG A 32 -6.02 -10.47 18.42
N ARG A 33 -5.80 -9.80 19.56
CA ARG A 33 -4.63 -9.99 20.40
C ARG A 33 -4.53 -11.42 20.94
N SER A 34 -5.64 -11.99 21.40
CA SER A 34 -5.65 -13.36 21.94
C SER A 34 -5.26 -14.42 20.91
N ASN A 35 -5.56 -14.18 19.63
CA ASN A 35 -5.23 -15.08 18.52
C ASN A 35 -3.94 -14.69 17.78
N TYR A 36 -3.25 -13.64 18.24
CA TYR A 36 -2.06 -13.15 17.57
C TYR A 36 -0.84 -13.97 17.99
N ILE A 37 -0.22 -14.64 17.02
CA ILE A 37 1.06 -15.32 17.20
C ILE A 37 2.19 -14.39 16.72
N PRO A 38 3.11 -13.96 17.60
CA PRO A 38 4.29 -13.19 17.24
C PRO A 38 5.12 -13.87 16.14
N THR A 39 5.67 -13.08 15.22
CA THR A 39 6.44 -13.60 14.09
C THR A 39 7.69 -14.37 14.51
N GLY A 40 8.29 -14.04 15.65
CA GLY A 40 9.44 -14.76 16.20
C GLY A 40 9.15 -16.23 16.49
N LEU A 41 7.92 -16.55 16.89
CA LEU A 41 7.49 -17.89 17.27
C LEU A 41 7.04 -18.76 16.07
N LEU A 42 6.98 -18.17 14.88
CA LEU A 42 6.56 -18.89 13.67
C LEU A 42 7.73 -19.62 13.02
N SER A 43 7.44 -20.81 12.49
CA SER A 43 8.32 -21.54 11.57
C SER A 43 8.53 -20.76 10.26
N LEU A 44 9.56 -21.14 9.50
CA LEU A 44 9.81 -20.53 8.18
C LEU A 44 8.64 -20.72 7.21
N ALA A 45 7.99 -21.90 7.23
CA ALA A 45 6.84 -22.21 6.40
C ALA A 45 5.61 -21.36 6.76
N GLU A 46 5.32 -21.18 8.04
CA GLU A 46 4.23 -20.32 8.48
C GLU A 46 4.49 -18.85 8.15
N LYS A 47 5.75 -18.41 8.24
CA LYS A 47 6.17 -17.07 7.81
C LYS A 47 5.96 -16.86 6.30
N THR A 48 6.19 -17.88 5.46
CA THR A 48 5.93 -17.77 4.02
C THR A 48 4.44 -17.73 3.72
N GLU A 49 3.64 -18.59 4.33
CA GLU A 49 2.18 -18.59 4.16
C GLU A 49 1.54 -17.29 4.63
N ARG A 50 1.93 -16.79 5.81
CA ARG A 50 1.46 -15.49 6.31
C ARG A 50 1.80 -14.36 5.35
N ARG A 51 3.01 -14.34 4.76
CA ARG A 51 3.40 -13.34 3.76
C ARG A 51 2.58 -13.45 2.47
N LYS A 52 2.30 -14.67 2.00
CA LYS A 52 1.45 -14.91 0.83
C LYS A 52 0.04 -14.40 1.06
N ASN A 53 -0.59 -14.75 2.17
CA ASN A 53 -1.92 -14.30 2.54
C ASN A 53 -2.02 -12.77 2.64
N ILE A 54 -1.00 -12.12 3.23
CA ILE A 54 -0.94 -10.65 3.29
C ILE A 54 -0.83 -10.05 1.89
N ARG A 55 0.03 -10.58 1.01
CA ARG A 55 0.17 -10.08 -0.38
C ARG A 55 -1.15 -10.19 -1.14
N GLU A 56 -1.85 -11.31 -1.01
CA GLU A 56 -3.15 -11.52 -1.66
C GLU A 56 -4.20 -10.55 -1.14
N SER A 57 -4.28 -10.35 0.19
CA SER A 57 -5.20 -9.39 0.79
C SER A 57 -4.94 -7.96 0.31
N VAL A 58 -3.67 -7.54 0.28
CA VAL A 58 -3.27 -6.22 -0.23
C VAL A 58 -3.59 -6.08 -1.71
N LYS A 59 -3.36 -7.12 -2.53
CA LYS A 59 -3.70 -7.11 -3.95
C LYS A 59 -5.21 -6.89 -4.14
N ARG A 60 -6.05 -7.69 -3.46
CA ARG A 60 -7.52 -7.55 -3.52
C ARG A 60 -7.98 -6.17 -3.05
N TYR A 61 -7.37 -5.63 -2.00
CA TYR A 61 -7.68 -4.27 -1.52
C TYR A 61 -7.35 -3.20 -2.58
N ARG A 62 -6.18 -3.29 -3.21
CA ARG A 62 -5.78 -2.36 -4.28
C ARG A 62 -6.70 -2.45 -5.49
N GLU A 63 -7.05 -3.66 -5.91
CA GLU A 63 -8.00 -3.89 -7.00
C GLU A 63 -9.39 -3.32 -6.67
N LYS A 64 -9.89 -3.58 -5.45
CA LYS A 64 -11.15 -2.99 -4.98
C LYS A 64 -11.10 -1.47 -4.98
N LYS A 65 -10.01 -0.88 -4.48
CA LYS A 65 -9.84 0.58 -4.47
C LYS A 65 -9.83 1.15 -5.90
N LYS A 66 -9.11 0.50 -6.81
CA LYS A 66 -9.06 0.89 -8.23
C LYS A 66 -10.46 0.87 -8.86
N ARG A 67 -11.24 -0.20 -8.66
CA ARG A 67 -12.62 -0.30 -9.15
C ARG A 67 -13.52 0.81 -8.61
N LEU A 68 -13.47 1.08 -7.30
CA LEU A 68 -14.26 2.16 -6.70
C LEU A 68 -13.90 3.54 -7.29
N THR A 69 -12.62 3.78 -7.57
CA THR A 69 -12.18 5.03 -8.21
C THR A 69 -12.65 5.11 -9.67
N GLU A 70 -12.61 4.01 -10.41
CA GLU A 70 -13.14 3.94 -11.78
C GLU A 70 -14.66 4.18 -11.82
N GLU A 71 -15.42 3.56 -10.91
CA GLU A 71 -16.87 3.76 -10.76
C GLU A 71 -17.22 5.22 -10.42
N GLN A 72 -16.45 5.87 -9.55
CA GLN A 72 -16.62 7.30 -9.23
C GLN A 72 -16.29 8.21 -10.41
N ASN A 73 -15.27 7.89 -11.21
CA ASN A 73 -14.89 8.66 -12.39
C ASN A 73 -15.94 8.52 -13.51
N VAL A 74 -16.47 7.32 -13.75
CA VAL A 74 -17.54 7.07 -14.73
C VAL A 74 -18.85 7.76 -14.31
N SER A 75 -19.19 7.73 -13.01
CA SER A 75 -20.33 8.48 -12.46
C SER A 75 -20.17 10.00 -12.60
N SER A 76 -18.93 10.51 -12.64
CA SER A 76 -18.65 11.94 -12.80
C SER A 76 -18.68 12.37 -14.27
N GLN A 77 -18.29 11.50 -15.21
CA GLN A 77 -18.45 11.76 -16.64
C GLN A 77 -19.93 11.87 -17.06
N ASN A 78 -20.81 11.00 -16.53
CA ASN A 78 -22.24 11.04 -16.84
C ASN A 78 -23.00 12.24 -16.23
N LYS A 79 -22.40 12.99 -15.31
CA LYS A 79 -22.96 14.22 -14.74
C LYS A 79 -22.46 15.50 -15.42
N SER A 80 -21.57 15.41 -16.40
CA SER A 80 -20.92 16.59 -17.01
C SER A 80 -21.59 17.13 -18.29
N ILE A 81 -22.69 16.53 -18.76
CA ILE A 81 -23.49 17.09 -19.85
C ILE A 81 -24.52 18.06 -19.23
N ASN A 82 -24.07 19.29 -18.92
CA ASN A 82 -24.84 20.53 -18.74
C ASN A 82 -24.19 21.39 -17.65
N THR A 83 -23.03 21.97 -17.93
CA THR A 83 -22.73 23.34 -17.48
C THR A 83 -21.81 23.99 -18.50
N SER A 84 -22.28 25.15 -18.95
CA SER A 84 -21.77 25.99 -20.02
C SER A 84 -20.36 26.52 -19.77
N SER A 85 -19.53 26.45 -20.81
CA SER A 85 -18.51 27.42 -21.23
C SER A 85 -17.73 28.22 -20.16
N TYR A 86 -16.48 27.84 -19.91
CA TYR A 86 -15.35 28.77 -20.12
C TYR A 86 -14.05 27.98 -20.33
N GLU A 87 -13.51 28.15 -21.53
CA GLU A 87 -12.15 27.92 -22.04
C GLU A 87 -11.23 26.86 -21.40
N SER A 88 -10.93 25.85 -22.23
CA SER A 88 -9.69 25.06 -22.16
C SER A 88 -8.47 25.97 -22.34
N VAL A 89 -7.72 26.19 -21.26
CA VAL A 89 -6.28 26.51 -21.36
C VAL A 89 -5.51 25.24 -21.01
N ASN A 90 -4.81 24.71 -22.00
CA ASN A 90 -3.98 23.53 -21.88
C ASN A 90 -2.94 23.70 -20.75
N GLY A 91 -2.93 22.74 -19.82
CA GLY A 91 -1.68 22.07 -19.47
C GLY A 91 -0.91 22.58 -18.26
N VAL A 92 -1.51 22.59 -17.06
CA VAL A 92 -0.78 22.28 -15.82
C VAL A 92 -1.75 21.55 -14.91
N ILE A 93 -1.55 20.24 -14.71
CA ILE A 93 -2.28 19.47 -13.71
C ILE A 93 -1.84 20.01 -12.35
N ASP A 94 -2.67 20.88 -11.80
CA ASP A 94 -2.50 21.49 -10.50
C ASP A 94 -2.55 20.41 -9.42
N ASN A 95 -1.37 20.11 -8.87
CA ASN A 95 -1.16 19.21 -7.73
C ASN A 95 -1.60 19.86 -6.39
N SER A 96 -2.70 20.61 -6.38
CA SER A 96 -3.05 21.48 -5.24
C SER A 96 -3.78 20.79 -4.09
N ASN A 97 -4.19 19.52 -4.21
CA ASN A 97 -4.92 18.80 -3.14
C ASN A 97 -4.10 17.76 -2.37
N ASN A 98 -2.81 17.61 -2.65
CA ASN A 98 -1.91 16.87 -1.78
C ASN A 98 -0.89 17.85 -1.21
N MET A 99 -1.13 18.36 0.01
CA MET A 99 -0.07 18.98 0.81
C MET A 99 1.00 17.93 1.10
N ILE A 100 1.92 17.73 0.17
CA ILE A 100 3.15 16.98 0.39
C ILE A 100 4.04 17.91 1.20
N VAL A 101 3.95 17.82 2.53
CA VAL A 101 4.93 18.45 3.42
C VAL A 101 6.27 17.80 3.11
N ALA A 102 7.16 18.56 2.47
CA ALA A 102 8.53 18.15 2.23
C ALA A 102 9.27 18.10 3.58
N MET A 103 9.10 16.98 4.30
CA MET A 103 9.89 16.71 5.50
C MET A 103 11.36 16.72 5.10
N GLN A 104 12.11 17.69 5.62
CA GLN A 104 13.56 17.79 5.45
C GLN A 104 14.24 16.71 6.30
N PHE A 105 14.02 15.45 5.94
CA PHE A 105 14.86 14.38 6.42
C PHE A 105 16.23 14.56 5.75
N PRO A 106 17.35 14.54 6.49
CA PRO A 106 18.67 14.50 5.87
C PRO A 106 18.64 13.33 4.88
N ARG A 107 18.89 13.63 3.59
CA ARG A 107 18.93 12.63 2.53
C ARG A 107 19.79 11.49 3.05
N ARG A 108 19.17 10.35 3.39
CA ARG A 108 19.86 9.25 4.06
C ARG A 108 21.11 8.96 3.24
N ALA A 109 22.27 9.30 3.80
CA ALA A 109 23.56 9.03 3.18
C ALA A 109 23.52 7.56 2.76
N ALA A 110 23.92 7.29 1.51
CA ALA A 110 23.87 5.98 0.87
C ALA A 110 24.04 4.87 1.92
N GLY A 111 22.95 4.12 2.18
CA GLY A 111 22.92 3.08 3.20
C GLY A 111 24.00 2.01 2.93
N PRO A 112 24.28 1.12 3.89
CA PRO A 112 25.40 0.19 3.81
C PRO A 112 25.50 -0.55 2.47
N THR A 113 24.36 -1.03 1.94
CA THR A 113 24.26 -1.70 0.65
C THR A 113 24.66 -0.84 -0.56
N LYS A 114 24.41 0.48 -0.53
CA LYS A 114 24.84 1.41 -1.58
C LYS A 114 26.34 1.77 -1.49
N ARG A 115 26.98 1.61 -0.32
CA ARG A 115 28.43 1.77 -0.15
C ARG A 115 29.18 0.57 -0.73
N PHE A 116 28.79 -0.65 -0.34
CA PHE A 116 29.38 -1.89 -0.88
C PHE A 116 29.27 -1.99 -2.40
N THR A 117 28.11 -1.65 -2.98
CA THR A 117 27.94 -1.69 -4.44
C THR A 117 28.80 -0.64 -5.19
N ARG A 118 29.06 0.52 -4.58
CA ARG A 118 29.98 1.53 -5.13
C ARG A 118 31.44 1.08 -5.06
N GLU A 119 31.85 0.49 -3.94
CA GLU A 119 33.20 -0.06 -3.77
C GLU A 119 33.46 -1.22 -4.73
N LEU A 120 32.51 -2.16 -4.86
CA LEU A 120 32.59 -3.23 -5.86
C LEU A 120 32.67 -2.69 -7.29
N LYS A 121 31.95 -1.61 -7.61
CA LYS A 121 32.03 -0.97 -8.93
C LYS A 121 33.39 -0.32 -9.18
N ARG A 122 34.00 0.29 -8.15
CA ARG A 122 35.37 0.85 -8.24
C ARG A 122 36.41 -0.26 -8.42
N ALA A 123 36.37 -1.29 -7.59
CA ALA A 123 37.28 -2.43 -7.69
C ALA A 123 37.19 -3.13 -9.07
N LYS A 124 35.98 -3.30 -9.61
CA LYS A 124 35.80 -3.83 -10.98
C LYS A 124 36.46 -2.94 -12.05
N LYS A 125 36.36 -1.62 -11.92
CA LYS A 125 36.96 -0.67 -12.87
C LYS A 125 38.48 -0.73 -12.81
N GLU A 126 39.04 -0.77 -11.60
CA GLU A 126 40.48 -0.88 -11.36
C GLU A 126 41.05 -2.19 -11.92
N ILE A 127 40.36 -3.33 -11.68
CA ILE A 127 40.74 -4.61 -12.29
C ILE A 127 40.69 -4.54 -13.82
N THR A 128 39.68 -3.89 -14.41
CA THR A 128 39.63 -3.75 -15.88
C THR A 128 40.71 -2.85 -16.43
N GLU A 129 41.11 -1.81 -15.70
CA GLU A 129 42.21 -0.91 -16.09
C GLU A 129 43.56 -1.64 -16.01
N LEU A 130 43.82 -2.38 -14.93
CA LEU A 130 45.02 -3.22 -14.78
C LEU A 130 45.09 -4.34 -15.82
N LYS A 131 43.95 -4.98 -16.13
CA LYS A 131 43.88 -5.97 -17.21
C LYS A 131 44.17 -5.38 -18.58
N ARG A 132 43.76 -4.14 -18.83
CA ARG A 132 44.10 -3.44 -20.09
C ARG A 132 45.58 -3.06 -20.14
N ALA A 133 46.15 -2.64 -19.01
CA ALA A 133 47.56 -2.27 -18.91
C ALA A 133 48.52 -3.48 -18.99
N ASN A 134 48.08 -4.69 -18.64
CA ASN A 134 48.87 -5.93 -18.71
C ASN A 134 48.68 -6.71 -20.04
N ILE A 135 48.02 -6.12 -21.05
CA ILE A 135 47.83 -6.73 -22.38
C ILE A 135 48.79 -6.11 -23.42
N ASP A 136 49.63 -5.15 -23.02
CA ASP A 136 50.85 -4.73 -23.73
C ASP A 136 52.09 -5.42 -23.12
#